data_AF-A0A2S5QZK3-F1
#
_entry.id   AF-A0A2S5QZK3-F1
#
_cell.length_a   1.000
_cell.length_b   1.000
_cell.length_c   1.000
_cell.angle_alpha   90.00
_cell.angle_beta   90.00
_cell.angle_gamma   90.00
#
_symmetry.space_group_name_H-M   'P 1'
#
loop_
_entity.id
_entity.type
_entity.pdbx_description
1 polymer ?
#
loop_
_entity_poly.entity_id
_entity_poly.type
_entity_poly.pdbx_seq_one_letter_code
_entity_poly.pdbx_strand_id
1 'polypeptide(L)'
;MISASVETGLVEERVAMIKLEKGFAAKFPFELKDDFRLNFPSAQWNPKQKQWEVGPRTGKRLEQWVNVVKSNYSESVEEYESRLLSENELNKLLDKLKTLNKEIDAKTRLLKEVPESRREIEQALCLLEGRKQALANLHEEMNIQAESVKSEMNRIKEQLAPVVDIDQMKECAKKMGYSMGLHGQHHKDAFNDARAHIKEAQNRLRSAGLKLEAIDRLVDANKNRPDRDHPKYISEKMWFQLSECNAS
;
A
#
# COMPACT_ATOMS: atom_id res chain seq x y z
N MET A 1 57.92 11.04 -10.03
CA MET A 1 58.93 10.19 -10.67
C MET A 1 59.19 9.01 -9.75
N ILE A 2 58.49 7.89 -9.97
CA ILE A 2 58.73 6.65 -9.24
C ILE A 2 59.45 5.75 -10.25
N SER A 3 60.77 5.69 -10.13
CA SER A 3 61.59 4.71 -10.85
C SER A 3 61.32 3.34 -10.24
N ALA A 4 60.39 2.60 -10.84
CA ALA A 4 60.27 1.18 -10.61
C ALA A 4 61.43 0.51 -11.39
N SER A 5 62.46 0.11 -10.65
CA SER A 5 63.50 -0.79 -11.16
C SER A 5 62.82 -2.06 -11.62
N VAL A 6 62.74 -2.25 -12.93
CA VAL A 6 62.35 -3.50 -13.56
C VAL A 6 63.41 -4.52 -13.17
N GLU A 7 63.09 -5.39 -12.22
CA GLU A 7 63.83 -6.62 -11.97
C GLU A 7 63.76 -7.48 -13.23
N THR A 8 64.70 -7.26 -14.15
CA THR A 8 65.04 -8.15 -15.26
C THR A 8 65.80 -9.38 -14.74
N GLY A 9 65.24 -10.01 -13.70
CA GLY A 9 65.79 -11.21 -13.08
C GLY A 9 64.76 -12.31 -13.12
N LEU A 10 65.05 -13.35 -13.92
CA LEU A 10 64.28 -14.58 -14.10
C LEU A 10 63.14 -14.49 -15.13
N VAL A 11 63.52 -14.25 -16.39
CA VAL A 11 62.81 -14.88 -17.50
C VAL A 11 63.04 -16.39 -17.35
N GLU A 12 62.23 -17.06 -16.53
CA GLU A 12 62.16 -18.52 -16.55
C GLU A 12 61.76 -18.92 -17.97
N GLU A 13 62.70 -19.50 -18.73
CA GLU A 13 62.36 -20.09 -20.02
C GLU A 13 61.19 -21.05 -19.80
N ARG A 14 60.02 -20.72 -20.38
CA ARG A 14 58.79 -21.53 -20.23
C ARG A 14 59.04 -22.99 -20.56
N VAL A 15 59.97 -23.25 -21.48
CA VAL A 15 60.47 -24.58 -21.83
C VAL A 15 61.96 -24.63 -21.53
N ALA A 16 62.36 -25.33 -20.47
CA ALA A 16 63.75 -25.43 -20.03
C ALA A 16 64.18 -26.89 -19.85
N MET A 17 65.43 -27.18 -20.19
CA MET A 17 66.10 -28.45 -19.93
C MET A 17 67.12 -28.27 -18.79
N ILE A 18 66.98 -29.08 -17.75
CA ILE A 18 67.84 -29.04 -16.55
C ILE A 18 68.60 -30.37 -16.48
N LYS A 19 69.92 -30.32 -16.28
CA LYS A 19 70.75 -31.53 -16.13
C LYS A 19 70.74 -31.99 -14.67
N LEU A 20 70.43 -33.27 -14.43
CA LEU A 20 70.40 -33.88 -13.09
C LEU A 20 71.53 -34.90 -12.95
N GLU A 21 71.86 -35.28 -11.71
CA GLU A 21 72.91 -36.29 -11.43
C GLU A 21 72.60 -37.66 -12.06
N LYS A 22 71.32 -38.01 -12.19
CA LYS A 22 70.86 -39.31 -12.72
C LYS A 22 70.12 -39.21 -14.07
N GLY A 23 70.12 -38.04 -14.72
CA GLY A 23 69.36 -37.85 -15.97
C GLY A 23 69.16 -36.38 -16.36
N PHE A 24 68.00 -36.08 -16.92
CA PHE A 24 67.61 -34.73 -17.32
C PHE A 24 66.18 -34.43 -16.87
N ALA A 25 65.86 -33.16 -16.67
CA ALA A 25 64.53 -32.69 -16.38
C ALA A 25 64.07 -31.67 -17.42
N ALA A 26 62.77 -31.63 -17.64
CA ALA A 26 62.10 -30.71 -18.55
C ALA A 26 61.01 -29.96 -17.79
N LYS A 27 61.04 -28.64 -17.86
CA LYS A 27 59.98 -27.75 -17.38
C LYS A 27 59.30 -27.15 -18.62
N PHE A 28 57.99 -27.30 -18.76
CA PHE A 28 57.21 -26.80 -19.90
C PHE A 28 55.72 -26.58 -19.52
N PRO A 29 54.94 -25.75 -20.26
CA PRO A 29 53.51 -25.52 -20.02
C PRO A 29 52.67 -26.81 -20.04
N PHE A 30 51.60 -26.87 -19.25
CA PHE A 30 50.82 -28.11 -19.06
C PHE A 30 50.14 -28.61 -20.34
N GLU A 31 49.83 -27.72 -21.26
CA GLU A 31 49.19 -28.00 -22.56
C GLU A 31 50.05 -28.95 -23.42
N LEU A 32 51.36 -28.91 -23.24
CA LEU A 32 52.33 -29.75 -23.97
C LEU A 32 52.55 -31.13 -23.34
N LYS A 33 51.89 -31.43 -22.22
CA LYS A 33 52.08 -32.67 -21.47
C LYS A 33 51.81 -33.92 -22.30
N ASP A 34 50.76 -33.92 -23.10
CA ASP A 34 50.36 -35.11 -23.85
C ASP A 34 51.32 -35.38 -25.01
N ASP A 35 51.76 -34.33 -25.71
CA ASP A 35 52.82 -34.43 -26.74
C ASP A 35 54.17 -34.84 -26.12
N PHE A 36 54.52 -34.30 -24.96
CA PHE A 36 55.74 -34.68 -24.25
C PHE A 36 55.73 -36.15 -23.83
N ARG A 37 54.62 -36.65 -23.28
CA ARG A 37 54.48 -38.05 -22.87
C ARG A 37 54.52 -39.01 -24.07
N LEU A 38 54.02 -38.58 -25.22
CA LEU A 38 54.11 -39.35 -26.46
C LEU A 38 55.57 -39.49 -26.93
N ASN A 39 56.37 -38.44 -26.78
CA ASN A 39 57.79 -38.44 -27.13
C ASN A 39 58.71 -39.08 -26.07
N PHE A 40 58.32 -39.04 -24.79
CA PHE A 40 59.07 -39.59 -23.65
C PHE A 40 58.16 -40.45 -22.75
N PRO A 41 57.76 -41.67 -23.18
CA PRO A 41 56.84 -42.51 -22.41
C PRO A 41 57.38 -42.94 -21.04
N SER A 42 58.70 -43.00 -20.89
CA SER A 42 59.38 -43.36 -19.63
C SER A 42 59.60 -42.17 -18.70
N ALA A 43 59.10 -40.97 -19.04
CA ALA A 43 59.28 -39.79 -18.21
C ALA A 43 58.47 -39.88 -16.91
N GLN A 44 59.06 -39.45 -15.81
CA GLN A 44 58.41 -39.43 -14.49
C GLN A 44 58.14 -38.00 -14.06
N TRP A 45 56.91 -37.73 -13.57
CA TRP A 45 56.58 -36.42 -13.02
C TRP A 45 57.16 -36.27 -11.62
N ASN A 46 57.93 -35.21 -11.39
CA ASN A 46 58.36 -34.81 -10.07
C ASN A 46 57.45 -33.69 -9.54
N PRO A 47 56.51 -33.98 -8.62
CA PRO A 47 55.57 -32.99 -8.11
C PRO A 47 56.21 -31.92 -7.21
N LYS A 48 57.38 -32.21 -6.60
CA LYS A 48 58.06 -31.26 -5.71
C LYS A 48 58.70 -30.11 -6.50
N GLN A 49 59.34 -30.43 -7.62
CA GLN A 49 60.01 -29.45 -8.48
C GLN A 49 59.15 -29.03 -9.69
N LYS A 50 57.95 -29.61 -9.85
CA LYS A 50 57.02 -29.38 -10.96
C LYS A 50 57.70 -29.54 -12.33
N GLN A 51 58.43 -30.64 -12.50
CA GLN A 51 59.17 -30.94 -13.73
C GLN A 51 59.06 -32.41 -14.11
N TRP A 52 59.28 -32.73 -15.38
CA TRP A 52 59.34 -34.09 -15.88
C TRP A 52 60.78 -34.57 -15.96
N GLU A 53 61.09 -35.70 -15.33
CA GLU A 53 62.41 -36.30 -15.34
C GLU A 53 62.49 -37.42 -16.36
N VAL A 54 63.58 -37.44 -17.13
CA VAL A 54 63.88 -38.44 -18.14
C VAL A 54 65.26 -39.04 -17.89
N GLY A 55 65.43 -40.29 -18.32
CA GLY A 55 66.68 -41.03 -18.11
C GLY A 55 67.90 -40.41 -18.82
N PRO A 56 69.12 -40.82 -18.45
CA PRO A 56 70.35 -40.23 -18.98
C PRO A 56 70.56 -40.49 -20.48
N ARG A 57 69.96 -41.56 -21.04
CA ARG A 57 70.08 -41.90 -22.46
C ARG A 57 69.24 -41.02 -23.39
N THR A 58 68.27 -40.28 -22.86
CA THR A 58 67.30 -39.50 -23.67
C THR A 58 67.63 -38.00 -23.77
N GLY A 59 68.78 -37.56 -23.24
CA GLY A 59 69.15 -36.14 -23.19
C GLY A 59 69.14 -35.43 -24.55
N LYS A 60 69.78 -36.01 -25.59
CA LYS A 60 69.80 -35.41 -26.94
C LYS A 60 68.40 -35.29 -27.56
N ARG A 61 67.54 -36.27 -27.30
CA ARG A 61 66.15 -36.25 -27.79
C ARG A 61 65.33 -35.19 -27.06
N LEU A 62 65.55 -35.04 -25.76
CA LEU A 62 64.93 -33.98 -24.97
C LEU A 62 65.34 -32.60 -25.47
N GLU A 63 66.63 -32.39 -25.72
CA GLU A 63 67.15 -31.14 -26.27
C GLU A 63 66.52 -30.80 -27.63
N GLN A 64 66.41 -31.78 -28.54
CA GLN A 64 65.72 -31.62 -29.83
C GLN A 64 64.25 -31.25 -29.66
N TRP A 65 63.53 -31.94 -28.77
CA TRP A 65 62.13 -31.65 -28.49
C TRP A 65 61.96 -30.23 -27.91
N VAL A 66 62.79 -29.84 -26.94
CA VAL A 66 62.79 -28.49 -26.36
C VAL A 66 63.02 -27.43 -27.43
N ASN A 67 63.93 -27.64 -28.38
CA ASN A 67 64.19 -26.70 -29.46
C ASN A 67 63.02 -26.58 -30.46
N VAL A 68 62.37 -27.70 -30.81
CA VAL A 68 61.18 -27.71 -31.67
C VAL A 68 60.02 -26.97 -30.98
N VAL A 69 59.79 -27.25 -29.71
CA VAL A 69 58.75 -26.60 -28.93
C VAL A 69 59.06 -25.10 -28.78
N LYS A 70 60.29 -24.71 -28.46
CA LYS A 70 60.68 -23.28 -28.40
C LYS A 70 60.40 -22.55 -29.72
N SER A 71 60.58 -23.22 -30.86
CA SER A 71 60.29 -22.64 -32.18
C SER A 71 58.80 -22.56 -32.51
N ASN A 72 57.98 -23.49 -32.01
CA ASN A 72 56.54 -23.57 -32.34
C ASN A 72 55.64 -22.88 -31.31
N TYR A 73 56.11 -22.72 -30.08
CA TYR A 73 55.39 -22.15 -28.94
C TYR A 73 55.94 -20.77 -28.57
N SER A 74 56.35 -19.98 -29.56
CA SER A 74 56.81 -18.60 -29.40
C SER A 74 55.65 -17.61 -29.19
N GLU A 75 54.51 -18.06 -28.66
CA GLU A 75 53.47 -17.15 -28.20
C GLU A 75 54.04 -16.42 -26.99
N SER A 76 54.22 -15.10 -27.11
CA SER A 76 54.79 -14.30 -26.04
C SER A 76 53.81 -14.30 -24.85
N VAL A 77 54.34 -14.12 -23.64
CA VAL A 77 53.50 -13.99 -22.44
C VAL A 77 52.47 -12.86 -22.61
N GLU A 78 52.83 -11.80 -23.33
CA GLU A 78 52.00 -10.64 -23.63
C GLU A 78 50.80 -10.97 -24.53
N GLU A 79 50.95 -11.87 -25.51
CA GLU A 79 49.86 -12.28 -26.40
C GLU A 79 48.82 -13.13 -25.66
N TYR A 80 49.27 -14.03 -24.79
CA TYR A 80 48.39 -14.82 -23.94
C TYR A 80 47.63 -13.95 -22.93
N GLU A 81 48.31 -13.02 -22.27
CA GLU A 81 47.69 -12.06 -21.35
C GLU A 81 46.67 -11.16 -22.06
N SER A 82 46.98 -10.70 -23.28
CA SER A 82 46.06 -9.91 -24.10
C SER A 82 44.79 -10.67 -24.47
N ARG A 83 44.89 -11.96 -24.81
CA ARG A 83 43.72 -12.81 -25.07
C ARG A 83 42.85 -12.97 -23.82
N LEU A 84 43.47 -13.24 -22.67
CA LEU A 84 42.76 -13.41 -21.40
C LEU A 84 42.06 -12.13 -20.96
N LEU A 85 42.67 -10.96 -21.18
CA LEU A 85 42.05 -9.66 -20.98
C LEU A 85 40.85 -9.46 -21.90
N SER A 86 40.98 -9.80 -23.18
CA SER A 86 39.88 -9.70 -24.15
C SER A 86 38.70 -10.62 -23.82
N GLU A 87 38.96 -11.87 -23.41
CA GLU A 87 37.91 -12.79 -22.95
C GLU A 87 37.20 -12.28 -21.70
N ASN A 88 37.93 -11.69 -20.76
CA ASN A 88 37.34 -11.08 -19.57
C ASN A 88 36.45 -9.87 -19.91
N GLU A 89 36.85 -9.05 -20.89
CA GLU A 89 36.01 -7.95 -21.39
C GLU A 89 34.76 -8.47 -22.10
N LEU A 90 34.89 -9.51 -22.92
CA LEU A 90 33.75 -10.15 -23.58
C LEU A 90 32.76 -10.71 -22.55
N ASN A 91 33.25 -11.40 -21.52
CA ASN A 91 32.42 -11.93 -20.43
C ASN A 91 31.72 -10.80 -19.66
N LYS A 92 32.43 -9.71 -19.34
CA LYS A 92 31.82 -8.53 -18.72
C LYS A 92 30.73 -7.90 -19.59
N LEU A 93 30.93 -7.84 -20.90
CA LEU A 93 29.92 -7.32 -21.85
C LEU A 93 28.71 -8.25 -21.93
N LEU A 94 28.92 -9.57 -21.95
CA LEU A 94 27.83 -10.55 -21.93
C LEU A 94 27.00 -10.46 -20.65
N ASP A 95 27.64 -10.28 -19.49
CA ASP A 95 26.92 -10.13 -18.22
C ASP A 95 26.15 -8.81 -18.15
N LYS A 96 26.72 -7.73 -18.70
CA LYS A 96 26.00 -6.46 -18.88
C LYS A 96 24.78 -6.63 -19.78
N LEU A 97 24.92 -7.32 -20.91
CA LEU A 97 23.80 -7.59 -21.83
C LEU A 97 22.71 -8.43 -21.17
N LYS A 98 23.08 -9.47 -20.42
CA LYS A 98 22.10 -10.27 -19.65
C LYS A 98 21.34 -9.42 -18.64
N THR A 99 22.03 -8.50 -17.97
CA THR A 99 21.43 -7.59 -16.99
C THR A 99 20.46 -6.63 -17.68
N LEU A 100 20.88 -6.00 -18.78
CA LEU A 100 20.03 -5.11 -19.58
C LEU A 100 18.80 -5.83 -20.13
N ASN A 101 18.93 -7.06 -20.63
CA ASN A 101 17.77 -7.81 -21.10
C ASN A 101 16.76 -8.10 -19.99
N LYS A 102 17.23 -8.45 -18.78
CA LYS A 102 16.34 -8.61 -17.61
C LYS A 102 15.62 -7.30 -17.26
N GLU A 103 16.32 -6.17 -17.34
CA GLU A 103 15.71 -4.86 -17.10
C GLU A 103 14.67 -4.49 -18.17
N ILE A 104 14.96 -4.77 -19.44
CA ILE A 104 14.03 -4.56 -20.55
C ILE A 104 12.78 -5.42 -20.33
N ASP A 105 12.94 -6.71 -20.04
CA ASP A 105 11.81 -7.61 -19.80
C ASP A 105 10.94 -7.13 -18.62
N ALA A 106 11.56 -6.69 -17.53
CA ALA A 106 10.84 -6.14 -16.38
C ALA A 106 10.05 -4.87 -16.75
N LYS A 107 10.68 -3.93 -17.47
CA LYS A 107 10.01 -2.70 -17.94
C LYS A 107 8.89 -2.99 -18.94
N THR A 108 9.08 -3.96 -19.83
CA THR A 108 8.04 -4.37 -20.79
C THR A 108 6.83 -4.99 -20.09
N ARG A 109 7.03 -5.76 -19.02
CA ARG A 109 5.91 -6.28 -18.21
C ARG A 109 5.14 -5.16 -17.52
N LEU A 110 5.84 -4.24 -16.86
CA LEU A 110 5.22 -3.07 -16.23
C LEU A 110 4.40 -2.25 -17.23
N LEU A 111 4.93 -2.02 -18.44
CA LEU A 111 4.21 -1.31 -19.50
C LEU A 111 2.92 -2.02 -19.95
N LYS A 112 2.86 -3.36 -19.86
CA LYS A 112 1.64 -4.13 -20.18
C LYS A 112 0.58 -4.04 -19.10
N GLU A 113 0.96 -3.83 -17.84
CA GLU A 113 0.04 -3.67 -16.70
C GLU A 113 -0.63 -2.29 -16.70
N VAL A 114 0.03 -1.25 -17.22
CA VAL A 114 -0.49 0.13 -17.25
C VAL A 114 -1.87 0.26 -17.93
N PRO A 115 -2.14 -0.34 -19.11
CA PRO A 115 -3.48 -0.34 -19.71
C PRO A 115 -4.56 -0.99 -18.83
N GLU A 116 -4.22 -2.05 -18.09
CA GLU A 116 -5.17 -2.73 -17.20
C GLU A 116 -5.50 -1.82 -16.02
N SER A 117 -4.49 -1.24 -15.36
CA SER A 117 -4.71 -0.26 -14.29
C SER A 117 -5.49 0.97 -14.78
N ARG A 118 -5.28 1.43 -16.01
CA ARG A 118 -6.07 2.54 -16.60
C ARG A 118 -7.55 2.16 -16.74
N ARG A 119 -7.86 0.95 -17.21
CA ARG A 119 -9.23 0.46 -17.32
C ARG A 119 -9.90 0.35 -15.95
N GLU A 120 -9.18 -0.14 -14.95
CA GLU A 120 -9.68 -0.21 -13.57
C GLU A 120 -10.00 1.17 -13.00
N ILE A 121 -9.11 2.16 -13.24
CA ILE A 121 -9.33 3.55 -12.83
C ILE A 121 -10.55 4.14 -13.55
N GLU A 122 -10.70 3.92 -14.86
CA GLU A 122 -11.86 4.39 -15.63
C GLU A 122 -13.17 3.78 -15.12
N GLN A 123 -13.18 2.48 -14.81
CA GLN A 123 -14.34 1.81 -14.22
C GLN A 123 -14.68 2.37 -12.83
N ALA A 124 -13.67 2.60 -11.99
CA ALA A 124 -13.85 3.19 -10.67
C ALA A 124 -14.40 4.63 -10.76
N LEU A 125 -13.91 5.43 -11.71
CA LEU A 125 -14.43 6.78 -11.97
C LEU A 125 -15.89 6.75 -12.44
N CYS A 126 -16.24 5.86 -13.36
CA CYS A 126 -17.62 5.70 -13.82
C CYS A 126 -18.56 5.31 -12.66
N LEU A 127 -18.14 4.37 -11.82
CA LEU A 127 -18.90 3.97 -10.63
C LEU A 127 -19.06 5.14 -9.64
N LEU A 128 -17.98 5.89 -9.40
CA LEU A 128 -17.97 7.03 -8.48
C LEU A 128 -18.91 8.14 -8.95
N GLU A 129 -18.92 8.43 -10.26
CA GLU A 129 -19.83 9.42 -10.83
C GLU A 129 -21.29 8.98 -10.73
N GLY A 130 -21.58 7.69 -11.00
CA GLY A 130 -22.92 7.15 -10.80
C GLY A 130 -23.40 7.25 -9.33
N ARG A 131 -22.50 7.03 -8.36
CA ARG A 131 -22.81 7.18 -6.93
C ARG A 131 -23.03 8.63 -6.52
N LYS A 132 -22.26 9.57 -7.07
CA LYS A 132 -22.47 11.01 -6.84
C LYS A 132 -23.84 11.46 -7.34
N GLN A 133 -24.22 11.05 -8.55
CA GLN A 133 -25.53 11.39 -9.09
C GLN A 133 -26.67 10.80 -8.23
N ALA A 134 -26.53 9.56 -7.79
CA ALA A 134 -27.52 8.94 -6.90
C ALA A 134 -27.67 9.70 -5.56
N LEU A 135 -26.56 10.17 -4.98
CA LEU A 135 -26.61 10.99 -3.77
C LEU A 135 -27.26 12.35 -4.02
N ALA A 136 -27.00 12.98 -5.16
CA ALA A 136 -27.63 14.24 -5.53
C ALA A 136 -29.15 14.09 -5.63
N ASN A 137 -29.63 13.03 -6.31
CA ASN A 137 -31.05 12.73 -6.44
C ASN A 137 -31.69 12.47 -5.06
N LEU A 138 -31.04 11.70 -4.18
CA LEU A 138 -31.54 11.46 -2.82
C LEU A 138 -31.64 12.74 -2.00
N HIS A 139 -30.66 13.65 -2.11
CA HIS A 139 -30.74 14.94 -1.43
C HIS A 139 -31.90 15.80 -1.96
N GLU A 140 -32.15 15.78 -3.26
CA GLU A 140 -33.29 16.48 -3.87
C GLU A 140 -34.62 15.90 -3.37
N GLU A 141 -34.77 14.57 -3.38
CA GLU A 141 -35.95 13.88 -2.83
C GLU A 141 -36.17 14.21 -1.35
N MET A 142 -35.10 14.20 -0.53
CA MET A 142 -35.19 14.58 0.88
C MET A 142 -35.63 16.03 1.05
N ASN A 143 -35.13 16.96 0.23
CA ASN A 143 -35.52 18.37 0.31
C ASN A 143 -36.99 18.55 -0.09
N ILE A 144 -37.44 17.90 -1.16
CA ILE A 144 -38.85 17.92 -1.59
C ILE A 144 -39.75 17.37 -0.48
N GLN A 145 -39.38 16.23 0.13
CA GLN A 145 -40.14 15.66 1.24
C GLN A 145 -40.14 16.58 2.46
N ALA A 146 -39.01 17.20 2.81
CA ALA A 146 -38.92 18.13 3.92
C ALA A 146 -39.79 19.38 3.69
N GLU A 147 -39.83 19.91 2.48
CA GLU A 147 -40.71 21.00 2.10
C GLU A 147 -42.18 20.60 2.15
N SER A 148 -42.53 19.41 1.64
CA SER A 148 -43.88 18.86 1.73
C SER A 148 -44.34 18.74 3.17
N VAL A 149 -43.54 18.09 4.04
CA VAL A 149 -43.83 17.96 5.48
C VAL A 149 -43.97 19.33 6.14
N LYS A 150 -43.09 20.29 5.83
CA LYS A 150 -43.17 21.65 6.37
C LYS A 150 -44.45 22.36 5.94
N SER A 151 -44.84 22.23 4.68
CA SER A 151 -46.09 22.81 4.16
C SER A 151 -47.32 22.19 4.81
N GLU A 152 -47.33 20.88 5.02
CA GLU A 152 -48.40 20.17 5.74
C GLU A 152 -48.48 20.61 7.19
N MET A 153 -47.34 20.72 7.88
CA MET A 153 -47.28 21.24 9.25
C MET A 153 -47.81 22.67 9.35
N ASN A 154 -47.46 23.54 8.39
CA ASN A 154 -48.00 24.91 8.33
C ASN A 154 -49.51 24.90 8.11
N ARG A 155 -50.01 24.05 7.20
CA ARG A 155 -51.46 23.90 6.95
C ARG A 155 -52.19 23.43 8.22
N ILE A 156 -51.66 22.44 8.94
CA ILE A 156 -52.22 21.99 10.22
C ILE A 156 -52.19 23.13 11.24
N LYS A 157 -51.07 23.88 11.32
CA LYS A 157 -50.94 25.03 12.21
C LYS A 157 -52.01 26.09 11.94
N GLU A 158 -52.24 26.44 10.67
CA GLU A 158 -53.28 27.38 10.26
C GLU A 158 -54.69 26.89 10.63
N GLN A 159 -54.97 25.59 10.43
CA GLN A 159 -56.25 24.99 10.80
C GLN A 159 -56.48 24.95 12.33
N LEU A 160 -55.42 24.81 13.12
CA LEU A 160 -55.49 24.76 14.58
C LEU A 160 -55.49 26.15 15.24
N ALA A 161 -54.98 27.17 14.57
CA ALA A 161 -54.85 28.53 15.10
C ALA A 161 -56.14 29.10 15.74
N PRO A 162 -57.36 28.84 15.21
CA PRO A 162 -58.60 29.30 15.86
C PRO A 162 -58.87 28.64 17.23
N VAL A 163 -58.36 27.44 17.46
CA VAL A 163 -58.63 26.64 18.67
C VAL A 163 -57.51 26.80 19.69
N VAL A 164 -56.25 26.70 19.24
CA VAL A 164 -55.05 26.74 20.09
C VAL A 164 -53.90 27.43 19.36
N ASP A 165 -53.19 28.29 20.10
CA ASP A 165 -51.90 28.84 19.69
C ASP A 165 -50.78 27.85 20.04
N ILE A 166 -50.28 27.14 19.03
CA ILE A 166 -49.22 26.14 19.17
C ILE A 166 -47.90 26.77 19.63
N ASP A 167 -47.57 27.98 19.19
CA ASP A 167 -46.30 28.62 19.57
C ASP A 167 -46.32 29.02 21.04
N GLN A 168 -47.46 29.52 21.52
CA GLN A 168 -47.66 29.78 22.95
C GLN A 168 -47.52 28.49 23.78
N MET A 169 -48.07 27.36 23.31
CA MET A 169 -47.95 26.08 24.02
C MET A 169 -46.49 25.57 24.06
N LYS A 170 -45.71 25.78 23.00
CA LYS A 170 -44.28 25.48 22.99
C LYS A 170 -43.51 26.34 24.00
N GLU A 171 -43.84 27.62 24.13
CA GLU A 171 -43.24 28.48 25.16
C GLU A 171 -43.61 28.03 26.59
N CYS A 172 -44.86 27.62 26.82
CA CYS A 172 -45.26 26.99 28.09
C CYS A 172 -44.46 25.70 28.36
N ALA A 173 -44.27 24.84 27.35
CA ALA A 173 -43.48 23.62 27.47
C ALA A 173 -42.00 23.91 27.80
N LYS A 174 -41.40 24.96 27.20
CA LYS A 174 -40.05 25.41 27.55
C LYS A 174 -39.97 25.88 29.01
N LYS A 175 -40.93 26.68 29.47
CA LYS A 175 -41.01 27.14 30.88
C LYS A 175 -41.15 25.97 31.85
N MET A 176 -41.97 24.97 31.50
CA MET A 176 -42.08 23.73 32.27
C MET A 176 -40.74 23.00 32.34
N GLY A 177 -40.05 22.81 31.20
CA GLY A 177 -38.76 22.12 31.16
C GLY A 177 -37.69 22.81 31.98
N TYR A 178 -37.60 24.14 31.87
CA TYR A 178 -36.68 24.94 32.69
C TYR A 178 -36.97 24.78 34.19
N SER A 179 -38.25 24.84 34.58
CA SER A 179 -38.66 24.79 35.99
C SER A 179 -38.57 23.39 36.62
N MET A 180 -38.59 22.33 35.80
CA MET A 180 -38.44 20.95 36.28
C MET A 180 -37.06 20.69 36.89
N GLY A 181 -35.99 21.27 36.33
CA GLY A 181 -34.62 21.08 36.82
C GLY A 181 -34.26 21.89 38.07
N LEU A 182 -35.13 22.80 38.50
CA LEU A 182 -34.85 23.76 39.56
C LEU A 182 -35.67 23.48 40.83
N HIS A 183 -35.04 23.76 41.98
CA HIS A 183 -35.61 23.60 43.31
C HIS A 183 -36.20 24.91 43.82
N GLY A 184 -37.28 24.84 44.61
CA GLY A 184 -37.92 25.99 45.23
C GLY A 184 -39.38 26.20 44.80
N GLN A 185 -40.14 26.88 45.66
CA GLN A 185 -41.58 27.07 45.49
C GLN A 185 -41.91 27.87 44.22
N HIS A 186 -41.16 28.94 43.93
CA HIS A 186 -41.34 29.74 42.72
C HIS A 186 -41.27 28.92 41.42
N HIS A 187 -40.34 27.96 41.32
CA HIS A 187 -40.24 27.09 40.13
C HIS A 187 -41.37 26.05 40.07
N LYS A 188 -41.90 25.65 41.23
CA LYS A 188 -43.09 24.80 41.28
C LYS A 188 -44.32 25.55 40.78
N ASP A 189 -44.47 26.81 41.18
CA ASP A 189 -45.57 27.67 40.75
C ASP A 189 -45.46 27.95 39.24
N ALA A 190 -44.30 28.37 38.74
CA ALA A 190 -44.07 28.58 37.31
C ALA A 190 -44.35 27.34 36.44
N PHE A 191 -44.01 26.14 36.94
CA PHE A 191 -44.37 24.88 36.27
C PHE A 191 -45.88 24.66 36.22
N ASN A 192 -46.56 24.86 37.35
CA ASN A 192 -48.01 24.66 37.46
C ASN A 192 -48.80 25.68 36.63
N ASP A 193 -48.35 26.94 36.61
CA ASP A 193 -48.96 28.00 35.81
C ASP A 193 -48.87 27.68 34.31
N ALA A 194 -47.68 27.28 33.84
CA ALA A 194 -47.48 26.86 32.46
C ALA A 194 -48.33 25.62 32.10
N ARG A 195 -48.42 24.65 33.02
CA ARG A 195 -49.27 23.46 32.86
C ARG A 195 -50.77 23.81 32.84
N ALA A 196 -51.21 24.80 33.62
CA ALA A 196 -52.59 25.26 33.65
C ALA A 196 -53.00 25.84 32.28
N HIS A 197 -52.16 26.68 31.67
CA HIS A 197 -52.40 27.20 30.32
C HIS A 197 -52.47 26.08 29.26
N ILE A 198 -51.62 25.05 29.37
CA ILE A 198 -51.67 23.89 28.47
C ILE A 198 -52.95 23.08 28.68
N LYS A 199 -53.43 22.95 29.93
CA LYS A 199 -54.69 22.29 30.24
C LYS A 199 -55.90 23.05 29.69
N GLU A 200 -55.88 24.38 29.71
CA GLU A 200 -56.90 25.21 29.06
C GLU A 200 -56.94 24.99 27.54
N ALA A 201 -55.77 24.91 26.89
CA ALA A 201 -55.66 24.57 25.48
C ALA A 201 -56.17 23.14 25.19
N GLN A 202 -55.84 22.17 26.04
CA GLN A 202 -56.36 20.80 25.94
C GLN A 202 -57.90 20.78 25.99
N ASN A 203 -58.51 21.52 26.92
CA ASN A 203 -59.95 21.59 27.04
C ASN A 203 -60.59 22.20 25.77
N ARG A 204 -59.99 23.26 25.22
CA ARG A 204 -60.46 23.85 23.94
C ARG A 204 -60.40 22.85 22.78
N LEU A 205 -59.32 22.09 22.66
CA LEU A 205 -59.20 21.03 21.65
C LEU A 205 -60.24 19.94 21.84
N ARG A 206 -60.43 19.46 23.07
CA ARG A 206 -61.41 18.41 23.37
C ARG A 206 -62.84 18.88 23.10
N SER A 207 -63.18 20.13 23.41
CA SER A 207 -64.47 20.74 23.04
C SER A 207 -64.68 20.81 21.52
N ALA A 208 -63.59 20.90 20.75
CA ALA A 208 -63.61 20.82 19.29
C ALA A 208 -63.53 19.37 18.75
N GLY A 209 -63.55 18.35 19.62
CA GLY A 209 -63.45 16.94 19.23
C GLY A 209 -62.04 16.48 18.86
N LEU A 210 -61.02 17.29 19.17
CA LEU A 210 -59.63 17.04 18.78
C LEU A 210 -58.73 16.74 19.99
N LYS A 211 -57.66 16.01 19.72
CA LYS A 211 -56.63 15.66 20.69
C LYS A 211 -55.25 15.82 20.05
N LEU A 212 -54.32 16.44 20.78
CA LEU A 212 -52.91 16.60 20.38
C LEU A 212 -52.00 15.86 21.35
N GLU A 213 -51.18 14.94 20.82
CA GLU A 213 -50.31 14.09 21.63
C GLU A 213 -49.34 14.90 22.52
N ALA A 214 -48.74 15.96 21.99
CA ALA A 214 -47.85 16.83 22.77
C ALA A 214 -48.56 17.46 23.98
N ILE A 215 -49.79 17.93 23.80
CA ILE A 215 -50.54 18.61 24.85
C ILE A 215 -50.96 17.63 25.93
N ASP A 216 -51.46 16.44 25.60
CA ASP A 216 -51.81 15.46 26.64
C ASP A 216 -50.61 15.05 27.48
N ARG A 217 -49.46 14.78 26.84
CA ARG A 217 -48.24 14.42 27.57
C ARG A 217 -47.77 15.54 28.50
N LEU A 218 -47.90 16.80 28.09
CA LEU A 218 -47.58 17.96 28.94
C LEU A 218 -48.57 18.13 30.09
N VAL A 219 -49.86 17.91 29.84
CA VAL A 219 -50.87 17.96 30.91
C VAL A 219 -50.62 16.86 31.93
N ASP A 220 -50.15 15.69 31.52
CA ASP A 220 -49.86 14.57 32.44
C ASP A 220 -48.48 14.67 33.10
N ALA A 221 -47.64 15.61 32.67
CA ALA A 221 -46.27 15.72 33.14
C ALA A 221 -46.17 16.04 34.64
N ASN A 222 -45.33 15.29 35.35
CA ASN A 222 -45.03 15.51 36.76
C ASN A 222 -43.67 16.20 36.94
N LYS A 223 -43.67 17.36 37.62
CA LYS A 223 -42.44 18.11 37.93
C LYS A 223 -41.37 17.25 38.63
N ASN A 224 -41.78 16.31 39.48
CA ASN A 224 -40.89 15.47 40.27
C ASN A 224 -40.36 14.25 39.51
N ARG A 225 -40.71 14.09 38.23
CA ARG A 225 -40.30 12.97 37.36
C ARG A 225 -39.68 13.43 36.05
N PRO A 226 -38.60 14.25 36.08
CA PRO A 226 -37.94 14.73 34.86
C PRO A 226 -37.26 13.61 34.05
N ASP A 227 -37.05 12.44 34.64
CA ASP A 227 -36.59 11.23 33.93
C ASP A 227 -37.57 10.78 32.84
N ARG A 228 -38.87 10.97 33.08
CA ARG A 228 -39.95 10.46 32.24
C ARG A 228 -40.75 11.57 31.55
N ASP A 229 -41.03 12.64 32.28
CA ASP A 229 -42.05 13.63 31.92
C ASP A 229 -41.46 14.96 31.41
N HIS A 230 -40.15 14.99 31.15
CA HIS A 230 -39.50 16.23 30.74
C HIS A 230 -39.95 16.68 29.35
N PRO A 231 -40.36 17.96 29.16
CA PRO A 231 -40.83 18.50 27.88
C PRO A 231 -39.86 18.32 26.69
N LYS A 232 -38.56 18.13 26.95
CA LYS A 232 -37.54 17.80 25.93
C LYS A 232 -37.85 16.54 25.12
N TYR A 233 -38.65 15.62 25.66
CA TYR A 233 -39.04 14.38 24.98
C TYR A 233 -40.17 14.58 23.97
N ILE A 234 -40.74 15.79 23.89
CA ILE A 234 -41.77 16.12 22.93
C ILE A 234 -41.10 16.53 21.63
N SER A 235 -41.19 15.65 20.63
CA SER A 235 -40.68 15.93 19.29
C SER A 235 -41.57 16.95 18.57
N GLU A 236 -41.00 17.62 17.57
CA GLU A 236 -41.72 18.59 16.75
C GLU A 236 -42.97 17.97 16.09
N LYS A 237 -42.88 16.71 15.65
CA LYS A 237 -43.99 15.96 15.05
C LYS A 237 -45.20 15.84 15.99
N MET A 238 -44.97 15.69 17.29
CA MET A 238 -46.04 15.46 18.28
C MET A 238 -46.96 16.67 18.46
N TRP A 239 -46.49 17.87 18.10
CA TRP A 239 -47.31 19.09 18.09
C TRP A 239 -48.36 19.10 16.97
N PHE A 240 -48.22 18.20 15.98
CA PHE A 240 -49.09 18.09 14.81
C PHE A 240 -49.73 16.71 14.69
N GLN A 241 -49.51 15.81 15.66
CA GLN A 241 -50.17 14.50 15.72
C GLN A 241 -51.57 14.65 16.31
N LEU A 242 -52.53 14.87 15.41
CA LEU A 242 -53.96 14.99 15.72
C LEU A 242 -54.63 13.61 15.78
N SER A 243 -55.54 13.46 16.73
CA SER A 243 -56.45 12.32 16.83
C SER A 243 -57.84 12.79 17.27
N GLU A 244 -58.87 12.02 16.93
CA GLU A 244 -60.23 12.31 17.37
C GLU A 244 -60.39 12.02 18.86
N CYS A 245 -61.05 12.93 19.57
CA CYS A 245 -61.41 12.73 20.96
C CYS A 245 -62.73 11.94 21.00
N ASN A 246 -62.64 10.61 21.11
CA ASN A 246 -63.83 9.80 21.40
C ASN A 246 -64.40 10.23 22.75
N ALA A 247 -65.60 10.82 22.75
CA ALA A 247 -66.32 11.15 23.96
C ALA A 247 -66.53 9.85 24.75
N SER A 248 -65.75 9.69 25.83
CA SER A 248 -65.89 8.60 26.80
C SER A 248 -66.80 9.02 27.93
#